data_AF-F4PRH9-F1
#
_entry.id   AF-F4PRH9-F1
#
_cell.length_a   1.000
_cell.length_b   1.000
_cell.length_c   1.000
_cell.angle_alpha   90.00
_cell.angle_beta   90.00
_cell.angle_gamma   90.00
#
_symmetry.space_group_name_H-M   'P 1'
#
loop_
_entity.id
_entity.type
_entity.pdbx_description
1 polymer ?
#
loop_
_entity_poly.entity_id
_entity_poly.type
_entity_poly.pdbx_seq_one_letter_code
_entity_poly.pdbx_strand_id
1 'polypeptide(L)'
;MKFEVVAIIVCLMMFLSVAFTTESTNEIALGTPNFDDTIQYDSVCIVANTGFTYCSTSNNITTCPGLSNCINNQTSSKSLNIRVKDGVYGKNGFEACSPYPISANFRLLNIESYTLNSSKVNFYCASTFLNYYSVSLPKITINIKNINVYRSKIGVIQQTSAIIVSSPYDSLLNLTNSNFNGFYSQDNGGTVNAQGFYVVLNQTTITNSVSRNNGGAIYTDEQVIIESSTINGCSADNNGGAIYANLIEMTNANISNNQASYSGAIASNITTIYQSYLNYNNAFWNGGVIAMGDSATYFSAELSAFEGNSVSISGNGGVVYIGSSVEFSATSCTFSSNVARNGGVIFATTQGEFTNMNLTASSFYSNSIWESGVGDCIYIGSSHIGIIGGIYYTNGMHHTHPFGGLVYLLRLGPVDYTIDCPITNPLVINNANGEYLCGDFASSWSSSSYYWSSDSSSGDDRHGSMVAGLIFSIVVGVFALAFFFGITIRGFKTI
;
A
#
# COMPACT_ATOMS: atom_id res chain seq x y z
N MET A 1 -1.13 -27.67 15.76
CA MET A 1 -1.78 -26.67 16.64
C MET A 1 -1.48 -25.20 16.28
N LYS A 2 -0.81 -24.88 15.15
CA LYS A 2 -0.53 -23.48 14.73
C LYS A 2 -1.28 -23.04 13.46
N PHE A 3 -1.62 -23.96 12.57
CA PHE A 3 -2.34 -23.65 11.32
C PHE A 3 -3.82 -23.27 11.55
N GLU A 4 -4.47 -23.88 12.53
CA GLU A 4 -5.88 -23.59 12.86
C GLU A 4 -6.06 -22.19 13.43
N VAL A 5 -5.09 -21.67 14.19
CA VAL A 5 -5.16 -20.31 14.78
C VAL A 5 -5.01 -19.24 13.70
N VAL A 6 -4.13 -19.45 12.71
CA VAL A 6 -3.93 -18.51 11.59
C VAL A 6 -5.13 -18.52 10.64
N ALA A 7 -5.68 -19.70 10.33
CA ALA A 7 -6.90 -19.80 9.54
C ALA A 7 -8.09 -19.12 10.23
N ILE A 8 -8.18 -19.20 11.56
CA ILE A 8 -9.19 -18.48 12.34
C ILE A 8 -8.97 -16.97 12.29
N ILE A 9 -7.74 -16.46 12.37
CA ILE A 9 -7.44 -15.02 12.28
C ILE A 9 -7.77 -14.48 10.89
N VAL A 10 -7.36 -15.18 9.81
CA VAL A 10 -7.69 -14.78 8.43
C VAL A 10 -9.20 -14.86 8.17
N CYS A 11 -9.88 -15.90 8.67
CA CYS A 11 -11.34 -15.96 8.59
C CYS A 11 -12.00 -14.84 9.40
N LEU A 12 -11.53 -14.52 10.60
CA LEU A 12 -12.08 -13.42 11.40
C LEU A 12 -11.89 -12.07 10.67
N MET A 13 -10.73 -11.85 10.06
CA MET A 13 -10.42 -10.65 9.29
C MET A 13 -11.30 -10.53 8.02
N MET A 14 -11.57 -11.63 7.34
CA MET A 14 -12.53 -11.67 6.21
C MET A 14 -13.99 -11.48 6.66
N PHE A 15 -14.38 -11.97 7.84
CA PHE A 15 -15.72 -11.74 8.38
C PHE A 15 -15.93 -10.31 8.89
N LEU A 16 -14.88 -9.68 9.43
CA LEU A 16 -14.92 -8.27 9.84
C LEU A 16 -15.04 -7.33 8.63
N SER A 17 -14.38 -7.60 7.50
CA SER A 17 -14.53 -6.77 6.29
C SER A 17 -15.92 -6.89 5.64
N VAL A 18 -16.59 -8.05 5.75
CA VAL A 18 -17.98 -8.24 5.29
C VAL A 18 -18.99 -7.62 6.26
N ALA A 19 -18.72 -7.63 7.57
CA ALA A 19 -19.59 -6.99 8.56
C ALA A 19 -19.66 -5.46 8.43
N PHE A 20 -18.60 -4.81 7.89
CA PHE A 20 -18.60 -3.36 7.60
C PHE A 20 -19.27 -2.97 6.27
N THR A 21 -19.67 -3.93 5.44
CA THR A 21 -20.30 -3.64 4.13
C THR A 21 -21.81 -3.93 4.07
N THR A 22 -22.42 -4.30 5.19
CA THR A 22 -23.89 -4.50 5.27
C THR A 22 -24.56 -3.45 6.15
N GLU A 23 -24.37 -2.16 5.81
CA GLU A 23 -25.43 -1.19 6.08
C GLU A 23 -26.55 -1.42 5.06
N SER A 24 -27.74 -1.67 5.61
CA SER A 24 -28.98 -1.99 4.92
C SER A 24 -29.25 -1.08 3.72
N THR A 25 -29.42 -1.69 2.55
CA THR A 25 -30.17 -1.10 1.44
C THR A 25 -31.66 -1.08 1.79
N ASN A 26 -32.06 -0.16 2.66
CA ASN A 26 -33.46 0.25 2.73
C ASN A 26 -33.69 1.32 1.64
N GLU A 27 -34.41 0.93 0.60
CA GLU A 27 -35.02 1.86 -0.35
C GLU A 27 -35.92 2.84 0.42
N ILE A 28 -35.47 4.10 0.56
CA ILE A 28 -36.31 5.20 1.05
C ILE A 28 -36.78 6.00 -0.15
N ALA A 29 -38.10 5.97 -0.33
CA ALA A 29 -38.84 6.79 -1.28
C ALA A 29 -38.49 8.28 -1.14
N LEU A 30 -38.43 8.98 -2.27
CA LEU A 30 -38.25 10.42 -2.41
C LEU A 30 -39.21 11.21 -1.50
N GLY A 31 -38.70 11.62 -0.35
CA GLY A 31 -39.31 12.55 0.59
C GLY A 31 -38.21 13.38 1.23
N THR A 32 -38.45 14.68 1.40
CA THR A 32 -37.53 15.69 1.95
C THR A 32 -36.70 15.20 3.16
N PRO A 33 -35.41 15.56 3.27
CA PRO A 33 -34.51 14.98 4.26
C PRO A 33 -34.88 15.41 5.68
N ASN A 34 -35.43 14.48 6.45
CA ASN A 34 -35.53 14.57 7.89
C ASN A 34 -34.25 13.95 8.48
N PHE A 35 -33.40 14.79 9.07
CA PHE A 35 -32.20 14.38 9.78
C PHE A 35 -32.58 13.82 11.14
N ASP A 36 -32.66 12.50 11.27
CA ASP A 36 -32.82 11.86 12.57
C ASP A 36 -32.07 10.53 12.64
N ASP A 37 -30.73 10.63 12.62
CA ASP A 37 -29.81 9.67 13.23
C ASP A 37 -28.87 10.50 14.13
N THR A 38 -29.41 10.97 15.25
CA THR A 38 -28.73 11.95 16.10
C THR A 38 -27.70 11.29 17.01
N ILE A 39 -26.46 11.19 16.55
CA ILE A 39 -25.33 11.41 17.46
C ILE A 39 -25.48 12.86 17.94
N GLN A 40 -25.96 13.04 19.18
CA GLN A 40 -26.19 14.38 19.73
C GLN A 40 -24.84 15.04 20.03
N TYR A 41 -24.38 15.90 19.13
CA TYR A 41 -23.15 16.68 19.30
C TYR A 41 -23.39 17.81 20.30
N ASP A 42 -22.41 18.07 21.18
CA ASP A 42 -22.51 19.23 22.09
C ASP A 42 -22.42 20.55 21.32
N SER A 43 -21.63 20.57 20.22
CA SER A 43 -21.55 21.73 19.34
C SER A 43 -21.32 21.36 17.88
N VAL A 44 -21.92 22.19 17.00
CA VAL A 44 -21.70 22.15 15.55
C VAL A 44 -21.09 23.48 15.13
N CYS A 45 -19.97 23.39 14.41
CA CYS A 45 -19.32 24.55 13.81
C CYS A 45 -19.36 24.49 12.29
N ILE A 46 -19.79 25.58 11.65
CA ILE A 46 -19.82 25.73 10.20
C ILE A 46 -18.67 26.62 9.75
N VAL A 47 -17.74 26.09 8.97
CA VAL A 47 -16.71 26.89 8.30
C VAL A 47 -17.26 27.42 6.98
N ALA A 48 -17.36 28.73 6.84
CA ALA A 48 -17.89 29.37 5.65
C ALA A 48 -17.12 30.65 5.32
N ASN A 49 -16.81 30.87 4.05
CA ASN A 49 -16.23 32.13 3.57
C ASN A 49 -17.31 33.23 3.59
N THR A 50 -17.55 33.77 4.77
CA THR A 50 -18.63 34.71 5.04
C THR A 50 -18.22 36.17 4.84
N GLY A 51 -16.93 36.43 4.58
CA GLY A 51 -16.36 37.77 4.63
C GLY A 51 -16.23 38.34 6.05
N PHE A 52 -16.66 37.62 7.09
CA PHE A 52 -16.47 38.03 8.49
C PHE A 52 -15.05 37.70 8.97
N THR A 53 -14.57 38.49 9.94
CA THR A 53 -13.27 38.25 10.61
C THR A 53 -13.41 37.43 11.89
N TYR A 54 -14.63 37.21 12.39
CA TYR A 54 -14.92 36.53 13.64
C TYR A 54 -16.07 35.50 13.49
N CYS A 55 -16.14 34.55 14.41
CA CYS A 55 -17.25 33.60 14.47
C CYS A 55 -18.53 34.24 14.99
N SER A 56 -19.68 33.83 14.46
CA SER A 56 -21.00 34.17 15.01
C SER A 56 -21.72 32.91 15.46
N THR A 57 -22.43 32.98 16.59
CA THR A 57 -23.17 31.84 17.13
C THR A 57 -24.66 32.16 17.17
N SER A 58 -25.48 31.27 16.63
CA SER A 58 -26.94 31.33 16.68
C SER A 58 -27.49 29.91 16.81
N ASN A 59 -28.40 29.67 17.74
CA ASN A 59 -29.04 28.36 17.97
C ASN A 59 -28.04 27.20 18.14
N ASN A 60 -26.98 27.39 18.96
CA ASN A 60 -25.90 26.41 19.16
C ASN A 60 -25.08 26.03 17.90
N ILE A 61 -25.29 26.75 16.80
CA ILE A 61 -24.50 26.63 15.58
C ILE A 61 -23.56 27.83 15.54
N THR A 62 -22.26 27.55 15.57
CA THR A 62 -21.22 28.56 15.42
C THR A 62 -20.78 28.59 13.96
N THR A 63 -20.90 29.72 13.27
CA THR A 63 -20.35 29.90 11.92
C THR A 63 -19.06 30.70 12.00
N CYS A 64 -17.98 30.18 11.43
CA CYS A 64 -16.65 30.78 11.49
C CYS A 64 -16.05 30.96 10.09
N PRO A 65 -15.15 31.95 9.91
CA PRO A 65 -14.48 32.18 8.63
C PRO A 65 -13.42 31.13 8.27
N GLY A 66 -12.86 30.43 9.27
CA GLY A 66 -11.81 29.44 9.09
C GLY A 66 -11.90 28.28 10.08
N LEU A 67 -11.15 27.20 9.79
CA LEU A 67 -11.12 26.00 10.62
C LEU A 67 -10.56 26.29 12.02
N SER A 68 -9.47 27.05 12.09
CA SER A 68 -8.84 27.46 13.35
C SER A 68 -9.80 28.23 14.26
N ASN A 69 -10.62 29.11 13.69
CA ASN A 69 -11.64 29.83 14.43
C ASN A 69 -12.72 28.88 14.98
N CYS A 70 -13.16 27.90 14.18
CA CYS A 70 -14.12 26.89 14.63
C CYS A 70 -13.60 26.10 15.83
N ILE A 71 -12.32 25.75 15.81
CA ILE A 71 -11.68 24.96 16.87
C ILE A 71 -11.46 25.81 18.13
N ASN A 72 -10.93 27.02 17.98
CA ASN A 72 -10.57 27.88 19.10
C ASN A 72 -11.79 28.44 19.84
N ASN A 73 -12.97 28.49 19.21
CA ASN A 73 -14.19 29.02 19.82
C ASN A 73 -14.96 27.98 20.66
N GLN A 74 -14.41 26.79 20.89
CA GLN A 74 -15.13 25.64 21.47
C GLN A 74 -14.67 25.26 22.88
N THR A 75 -14.36 26.26 23.70
CA THR A 75 -13.73 26.06 25.02
C THR A 75 -14.62 25.35 26.06
N SER A 76 -15.93 25.23 25.83
CA SER A 76 -16.89 24.62 26.77
C SER A 76 -17.53 23.31 26.29
N SER A 77 -17.34 22.91 25.04
CA SER A 77 -18.00 21.74 24.46
C SER A 77 -17.25 20.45 24.81
N LYS A 78 -17.94 19.33 25.05
CA LYS A 78 -17.26 18.01 25.24
C LYS A 78 -17.01 17.30 23.91
N SER A 79 -17.77 17.64 22.87
CA SER A 79 -17.63 17.12 21.52
C SER A 79 -17.86 18.21 20.46
N LEU A 80 -17.15 18.12 19.34
CA LEU A 80 -17.21 19.09 18.25
C LEU A 80 -17.36 18.38 16.89
N ASN A 81 -18.37 18.79 16.12
CA ASN A 81 -18.50 18.46 14.70
C ASN A 81 -18.29 19.73 13.85
N ILE A 82 -17.38 19.67 12.88
CA ILE A 82 -17.08 20.77 11.97
C ILE A 82 -17.59 20.42 10.57
N ARG A 83 -18.48 21.26 10.05
CA ARG A 83 -18.98 21.19 8.67
C ARG A 83 -18.44 22.34 7.85
N VAL A 84 -17.89 22.07 6.68
CA VAL A 84 -17.23 23.07 5.84
C VAL A 84 -18.07 23.29 4.58
N LYS A 85 -18.53 24.52 4.35
CA LYS A 85 -19.25 24.83 3.10
C LYS A 85 -18.33 24.65 1.89
N ASP A 86 -18.91 24.30 0.75
CA ASP A 86 -18.18 24.24 -0.52
C ASP A 86 -17.45 25.56 -0.77
N GLY A 87 -16.17 25.49 -1.11
CA GLY A 87 -15.38 26.69 -1.30
C GLY A 87 -13.88 26.45 -1.29
N VAL A 88 -13.18 27.55 -1.58
CA VAL A 88 -11.72 27.61 -1.52
C VAL A 88 -11.32 28.47 -0.32
N TYR A 89 -10.53 27.89 0.56
CA TYR A 89 -10.07 28.50 1.80
C TYR A 89 -8.54 28.67 1.74
N GLY A 90 -8.03 29.84 2.12
CA GLY A 90 -6.60 30.10 2.30
C GLY A 90 -5.79 30.51 1.06
N LYS A 91 -6.43 30.61 -0.11
CA LYS A 91 -5.72 30.92 -1.38
C LYS A 91 -5.13 32.34 -1.49
N ASN A 92 -5.63 33.30 -0.71
CA ASN A 92 -5.24 34.72 -0.80
C ASN A 92 -4.31 35.18 0.35
N GLY A 93 -3.50 34.27 0.90
CA GLY A 93 -2.52 34.60 1.95
C GLY A 93 -3.06 34.68 3.38
N PHE A 94 -4.37 34.44 3.57
CA PHE A 94 -4.93 34.22 4.91
C PHE A 94 -4.78 32.74 5.28
N GLU A 95 -4.22 32.44 6.45
CA GLU A 95 -4.11 31.05 6.93
C GLU A 95 -5.51 30.51 7.23
N ALA A 96 -5.96 29.54 6.44
CA ALA A 96 -7.25 28.88 6.63
C ALA A 96 -7.18 27.68 7.59
N CYS A 97 -5.97 27.25 7.91
CA CYS A 97 -5.67 26.04 8.63
C CYS A 97 -5.29 26.35 10.08
N SER A 98 -5.14 25.30 10.90
CA SER A 98 -4.95 25.44 12.34
C SER A 98 -3.54 24.99 12.74
N PRO A 99 -2.53 25.89 12.71
CA PRO A 99 -1.17 25.56 13.14
C PRO A 99 -1.10 25.28 14.65
N TYR A 100 -2.00 25.89 15.43
CA TYR A 100 -1.91 25.88 16.87
C TYR A 100 -2.30 24.52 17.46
N PRO A 101 -1.47 23.94 18.34
CA PRO A 101 -1.79 22.73 19.08
C PRO A 101 -3.13 22.87 19.82
N ILE A 102 -4.02 21.92 19.58
CA ILE A 102 -5.27 21.81 20.31
C ILE A 102 -5.03 20.78 21.41
N SER A 103 -4.71 21.25 22.61
CA SER A 103 -4.75 20.41 23.81
C SER A 103 -6.18 20.39 24.32
N ALA A 104 -6.95 19.38 23.89
CA ALA A 104 -8.38 19.35 24.14
C ALA A 104 -8.75 18.31 25.19
N ASN A 105 -9.46 18.77 26.23
CA ASN A 105 -10.35 17.91 27.03
C ASN A 105 -11.69 17.66 26.31
N PHE A 106 -11.77 17.89 24.98
CA PHE A 106 -12.97 17.67 24.16
C PHE A 106 -12.67 16.81 22.92
N ARG A 107 -13.69 16.07 22.47
CA ARG A 107 -13.62 15.15 21.33
C ARG A 107 -13.91 15.87 20.02
N LEU A 108 -12.91 16.04 19.17
CA LEU A 108 -13.13 16.39 17.76
C LEU A 108 -13.59 15.12 17.03
N LEU A 109 -14.83 15.10 16.54
CA LEU A 109 -15.40 13.90 15.94
C LEU A 109 -15.30 13.91 14.41
N ASN A 110 -15.65 15.04 13.78
CA ASN A 110 -15.73 15.14 12.33
C ASN A 110 -15.22 16.50 11.83
N ILE A 111 -14.52 16.48 10.70
CA ILE A 111 -14.32 17.61 9.79
C ILE A 111 -14.79 17.16 8.42
N GLU A 112 -15.97 17.61 8.00
CA GLU A 112 -16.62 17.11 6.78
C GLU A 112 -17.16 18.24 5.91
N SER A 113 -17.30 17.99 4.62
CA SER A 113 -18.03 18.90 3.74
C SER A 113 -19.50 19.03 4.21
N TYR A 114 -20.00 20.27 4.22
CA TYR A 114 -21.39 20.59 4.57
C TYR A 114 -22.36 19.99 3.55
N THR A 115 -21.95 19.96 2.27
CA THR A 115 -22.71 19.32 1.20
C THR A 115 -22.25 17.87 1.09
N LEU A 116 -23.18 16.93 1.32
CA LEU A 116 -22.91 15.50 1.16
C LEU A 116 -22.27 15.23 -0.20
N ASN A 117 -21.14 14.52 -0.18
CA ASN A 117 -20.37 14.10 -1.36
C ASN A 117 -19.84 15.23 -2.26
N SER A 118 -19.72 16.46 -1.75
CA SER A 118 -19.08 17.52 -2.52
C SER A 118 -17.56 17.44 -2.44
N SER A 119 -16.90 17.32 -3.60
CA SER A 119 -15.44 17.40 -3.74
C SER A 119 -14.91 18.85 -3.80
N LYS A 120 -15.73 19.84 -3.45
CA LYS A 120 -15.45 21.27 -3.68
C LYS A 120 -14.87 22.00 -2.47
N VAL A 121 -14.54 21.30 -1.38
CA VAL A 121 -13.89 21.91 -0.22
C VAL A 121 -12.38 21.82 -0.39
N ASN A 122 -11.74 22.96 -0.66
CA ASN A 122 -10.30 23.04 -0.87
C ASN A 122 -9.65 23.98 0.14
N PHE A 123 -8.78 23.45 0.99
CA PHE A 123 -7.93 24.22 1.88
C PHE A 123 -6.54 24.39 1.30
N TYR A 124 -6.01 25.61 1.31
CA TYR A 124 -4.61 25.91 1.03
C TYR A 124 -3.94 26.33 2.34
N CYS A 125 -3.19 25.42 2.95
CA CYS A 125 -2.55 25.64 4.25
C CYS A 125 -1.10 26.06 4.07
N ALA A 126 -0.66 27.17 4.67
CA ALA A 126 0.77 27.47 4.77
C ALA A 126 1.44 26.69 5.93
N SER A 127 0.62 26.09 6.80
CA SER A 127 1.00 25.33 7.99
C SER A 127 0.15 24.06 8.15
N THR A 128 0.06 23.52 9.37
CA THR A 128 -0.71 22.31 9.70
C THR A 128 -2.22 22.52 9.53
N PHE A 129 -2.89 21.58 8.87
CA PHE A 129 -4.35 21.52 8.74
C PHE A 129 -5.02 21.23 10.09
N LEU A 130 -4.58 20.17 10.76
CA LEU A 130 -5.09 19.74 12.05
C LEU A 130 -3.94 19.40 13.00
N ASN A 131 -3.89 20.06 14.15
CA ASN A 131 -2.90 19.80 15.18
C ASN A 131 -3.59 19.47 16.52
N TYR A 132 -3.75 18.18 16.85
CA TYR A 132 -4.59 17.73 17.96
C TYR A 132 -3.84 16.81 18.93
N TYR A 133 -3.83 17.16 20.21
CA TYR A 133 -3.20 16.37 21.27
C TYR A 133 -4.25 16.02 22.33
N SER A 134 -4.55 14.73 22.47
CA SER A 134 -5.32 14.20 23.58
C SER A 134 -4.40 13.89 24.74
N VAL A 135 -4.67 14.46 25.92
CA VAL A 135 -3.89 14.19 27.14
C VAL A 135 -4.61 13.30 28.14
N SER A 136 -5.94 13.28 28.13
CA SER A 136 -6.76 12.68 29.19
C SER A 136 -7.99 11.93 28.68
N LEU A 137 -8.33 12.08 27.40
CA LEU A 137 -9.54 11.49 26.85
C LEU A 137 -9.27 10.04 26.43
N PRO A 138 -10.15 9.09 26.82
CA PRO A 138 -10.07 7.72 26.31
C PRO A 138 -10.32 7.71 24.80
N LYS A 139 -9.87 6.64 24.12
CA LYS A 139 -9.93 6.38 22.66
C LYS A 139 -10.87 7.33 21.88
N ILE A 140 -10.28 8.16 21.02
CA ILE A 140 -11.01 9.15 20.21
C ILE A 140 -11.04 8.69 18.76
N THR A 141 -12.11 8.99 18.04
CA THR A 141 -12.17 8.85 16.59
C THR A 141 -12.31 10.23 15.95
N ILE A 142 -11.38 10.59 15.07
CA ILE A 142 -11.42 11.79 14.24
C ILE A 142 -11.69 11.37 12.81
N ASN A 143 -12.78 11.85 12.21
CA ASN A 143 -13.09 11.60 10.80
C ASN A 143 -12.88 12.87 9.98
N ILE A 144 -12.15 12.77 8.88
CA ILE A 144 -12.00 13.84 7.88
C ILE A 144 -12.56 13.32 6.55
N LYS A 145 -13.62 13.97 6.05
CA LYS A 145 -14.39 13.45 4.91
C LYS A 145 -14.65 14.51 3.84
N ASN A 146 -14.39 14.16 2.58
CA ASN A 146 -14.66 15.04 1.42
C ASN A 146 -13.90 16.38 1.49
N ILE A 147 -12.66 16.37 1.99
CA ILE A 147 -11.83 17.56 2.14
C ILE A 147 -10.56 17.41 1.31
N ASN A 148 -10.23 18.43 0.52
CA ASN A 148 -8.94 18.53 -0.14
C ASN A 148 -8.07 19.55 0.59
N VAL A 149 -6.84 19.17 0.91
CA VAL A 149 -5.86 20.00 1.59
C VAL A 149 -4.58 20.06 0.78
N TYR A 150 -4.21 21.27 0.39
CA TYR A 150 -3.02 21.55 -0.41
C TYR A 150 -2.06 22.39 0.41
N ARG A 151 -0.77 22.11 0.31
CA ARG A 151 0.22 23.02 0.85
C ARG A 151 0.27 24.31 0.02
N SER A 152 0.13 25.44 0.70
CA SER A 152 0.38 26.78 0.15
C SER A 152 1.88 27.05 0.08
N LYS A 153 2.34 27.60 -1.06
CA LYS A 153 3.73 28.04 -1.24
C LYS A 153 3.97 29.49 -0.77
N ILE A 154 2.97 30.11 -0.14
CA ILE A 154 3.00 31.51 0.28
C ILE A 154 3.37 31.59 1.77
N GLY A 155 4.44 32.31 2.12
CA GLY A 155 4.85 32.57 3.50
C GLY A 155 6.11 31.82 3.97
N VAL A 156 6.52 32.06 5.22
CA VAL A 156 7.63 31.34 5.87
C VAL A 156 7.19 29.89 6.05
N ILE A 157 7.94 28.97 5.45
CA ILE A 157 7.69 27.52 5.49
C ILE A 157 7.73 26.99 6.94
N GLN A 158 6.57 26.86 7.58
CA GLN A 158 6.49 25.92 8.70
C GLN A 158 6.56 24.52 8.10
N GLN A 159 7.62 23.83 8.45
CA GLN A 159 7.95 22.51 7.93
C GLN A 159 7.29 21.46 8.81
N THR A 160 5.96 21.46 8.80
CA THR A 160 5.11 20.61 9.63
C THR A 160 4.20 19.74 8.79
N SER A 161 3.76 18.62 9.36
CA SER A 161 2.80 17.72 8.76
C SER A 161 1.45 18.40 8.50
N ALA A 162 0.68 17.91 7.53
CA ALA A 162 -0.70 18.35 7.33
C ALA A 162 -1.56 18.07 8.56
N ILE A 163 -1.42 16.87 9.14
CA ILE A 163 -2.16 16.40 10.29
C ILE A 163 -1.14 15.92 11.31
N ILE A 164 -1.21 16.49 12.51
CA ILE A 164 -0.45 16.05 13.68
C ILE A 164 -1.48 15.65 14.72
N VAL A 165 -1.49 14.37 15.09
CA VAL A 165 -2.39 13.83 16.11
C VAL A 165 -1.60 12.99 17.11
N SER A 166 -1.91 13.14 18.40
CA SER A 166 -1.27 12.36 19.45
C SER A 166 -2.26 12.01 20.55
N SER A 167 -2.22 10.76 21.03
CA SER A 167 -3.04 10.28 22.13
C SER A 167 -2.29 9.18 22.90
N PRO A 168 -2.39 9.12 24.24
CA PRO A 168 -1.84 8.01 25.02
C PRO A 168 -2.70 6.74 24.94
N TYR A 169 -3.76 6.72 24.12
CA TYR A 169 -4.68 5.60 23.94
C TYR A 169 -4.88 5.34 22.45
N ASP A 170 -5.05 4.07 22.07
CA ASP A 170 -5.43 3.54 20.75
C ASP A 170 -6.60 4.30 20.08
N SER A 171 -6.30 5.45 19.50
CA SER A 171 -7.29 6.34 18.89
C SER A 171 -7.35 6.10 17.39
N LEU A 172 -8.32 6.66 16.70
CA LEU A 172 -8.57 6.39 15.28
C LEU A 172 -8.62 7.70 14.49
N LEU A 173 -7.87 7.76 13.40
CA LEU A 173 -7.93 8.80 12.40
C LEU A 173 -8.44 8.21 11.09
N ASN A 174 -9.65 8.58 10.69
CA ASN A 174 -10.27 8.15 9.44
C ASN A 174 -10.20 9.26 8.40
N LEU A 175 -9.55 9.01 7.27
CA LEU A 175 -9.53 9.89 6.11
C LEU A 175 -10.37 9.23 5.00
N THR A 176 -11.45 9.90 4.59
CA THR A 176 -12.39 9.37 3.58
C THR A 176 -12.57 10.35 2.44
N ASN A 177 -12.46 9.87 1.19
CA ASN A 177 -12.68 10.65 -0.03
C ASN A 177 -12.00 12.03 0.02
N SER A 178 -10.73 12.05 0.42
CA SER A 178 -9.98 13.27 0.71
C SER A 178 -8.67 13.29 -0.07
N ASN A 179 -8.12 14.48 -0.32
CA ASN A 179 -6.86 14.65 -1.02
C ASN A 179 -5.88 15.48 -0.19
N PHE A 180 -4.64 15.02 -0.06
CA PHE A 180 -3.56 15.75 0.61
C PHE A 180 -2.35 15.86 -0.32
N ASN A 181 -1.85 17.08 -0.51
CA ASN A 181 -0.79 17.34 -1.47
C ASN A 181 0.32 18.27 -0.97
N GLY A 182 1.57 17.82 -1.10
CA GLY A 182 2.75 18.69 -1.09
C GLY A 182 3.33 19.00 0.29
N PHE A 183 2.91 18.30 1.34
CA PHE A 183 3.31 18.62 2.71
C PHE A 183 4.75 18.23 3.02
N TYR A 184 5.36 18.90 4.00
CA TYR A 184 6.75 18.68 4.36
C TYR A 184 6.90 18.76 5.87
N SER A 185 7.44 17.71 6.47
CA SER A 185 7.72 17.61 7.90
C SER A 185 9.22 17.51 8.15
N GLN A 186 9.75 18.30 9.10
CA GLN A 186 11.09 18.09 9.67
C GLN A 186 11.15 16.87 10.59
N ASP A 187 10.00 16.36 11.02
CA ASP A 187 9.87 15.16 11.83
C ASP A 187 9.39 13.99 10.97
N ASN A 188 8.67 13.04 11.57
CA ASN A 188 8.01 11.97 10.84
C ASN A 188 6.75 12.46 10.12
N GLY A 189 6.27 11.70 9.14
CA GLY A 189 4.93 11.85 8.58
C GLY A 189 4.74 13.16 7.81
N GLY A 190 5.01 13.19 6.50
CA GLY A 190 4.84 14.43 5.72
C GLY A 190 3.39 14.91 5.69
N THR A 191 2.42 14.01 5.51
CA THR A 191 0.99 14.34 5.61
C THR A 191 0.46 14.07 7.01
N VAL A 192 0.68 12.88 7.54
CA VAL A 192 0.13 12.43 8.82
C VAL A 192 1.26 12.02 9.74
N ASN A 193 1.36 12.68 10.90
CA ASN A 193 2.16 12.25 12.03
C ASN A 193 1.20 11.90 13.19
N ALA A 194 1.02 10.61 13.44
CA ALA A 194 -0.05 10.06 14.26
C ALA A 194 0.49 9.14 15.36
N GLN A 195 0.68 9.66 16.57
CA GLN A 195 1.18 8.89 17.73
C GLN A 195 0.03 8.37 18.59
N GLY A 196 -0.05 7.06 18.81
CA GLY A 196 -1.17 6.38 19.48
C GLY A 196 -2.46 6.43 18.67
N PHE A 197 -2.37 6.50 17.35
CA PHE A 197 -3.51 6.57 16.43
C PHE A 197 -3.41 5.53 15.32
N TYR A 198 -4.41 4.66 15.23
CA TYR A 198 -4.72 3.88 14.04
C TYR A 198 -5.10 4.83 12.92
N VAL A 199 -4.57 4.64 11.71
CA VAL A 199 -4.86 5.50 10.56
C VAL A 199 -5.56 4.68 9.49
N VAL A 200 -6.74 5.14 9.06
CA VAL A 200 -7.52 4.49 8.00
C VAL A 200 -7.65 5.44 6.82
N LEU A 201 -7.25 4.98 5.63
CA LEU A 201 -7.47 5.65 4.36
C LEU A 201 -8.54 4.90 3.58
N ASN A 202 -9.63 5.58 3.23
CA ASN A 202 -10.64 5.05 2.32
C ASN A 202 -10.89 6.06 1.19
N GLN A 203 -10.67 5.65 -0.06
CA GLN A 203 -10.79 6.52 -1.24
C GLN A 203 -9.99 7.83 -1.10
N THR A 204 -8.84 7.77 -0.42
CA THR A 204 -8.02 8.95 -0.11
C THR A 204 -6.76 8.96 -0.98
N THR A 205 -6.37 10.16 -1.41
CA THR A 205 -5.14 10.37 -2.18
C THR A 205 -4.16 11.20 -1.37
N ILE A 206 -2.92 10.72 -1.23
CA ILE A 206 -1.81 11.47 -0.64
C ILE A 206 -0.70 11.58 -1.67
N THR A 207 -0.22 12.78 -1.92
CA THR A 207 0.79 13.02 -2.96
C THR A 207 1.87 14.01 -2.56
N ASN A 208 3.09 13.76 -3.04
CA ASN A 208 4.23 14.68 -2.94
C ASN A 208 4.55 15.14 -1.51
N SER A 209 4.33 14.26 -0.53
CA SER A 209 4.61 14.56 0.87
C SER A 209 6.01 14.09 1.25
N VAL A 210 6.69 14.90 2.05
CA VAL A 210 8.09 14.68 2.42
C VAL A 210 8.25 14.69 3.93
N SER A 211 9.02 13.74 4.46
CA SER A 211 9.45 13.69 5.86
C SER A 211 10.98 13.61 5.93
N ARG A 212 11.57 14.32 6.88
CA ARG A 212 13.01 14.22 7.20
C ARG A 212 13.37 13.04 8.10
N ASN A 213 12.39 12.24 8.51
CA ASN A 213 12.60 11.03 9.29
C ASN A 213 11.90 9.85 8.61
N ASN A 214 10.84 9.31 9.21
CA ASN A 214 10.13 8.12 8.72
C ASN A 214 8.74 8.46 8.21
N GLY A 215 8.24 7.67 7.25
CA GLY A 215 6.89 7.80 6.76
C GLY A 215 6.68 9.06 5.93
N GLY A 216 7.10 9.06 4.67
CA GLY A 216 7.07 10.27 3.84
C GLY A 216 5.66 10.85 3.68
N ALA A 217 4.65 10.00 3.60
CA ALA A 217 3.25 10.38 3.72
C ALA A 217 2.73 10.22 5.15
N ILE A 218 2.85 9.02 5.72
CA ILE A 218 2.22 8.65 6.99
C ILE A 218 3.25 8.04 7.92
N TYR A 219 3.28 8.56 9.14
CA TYR A 219 3.93 7.93 10.28
C TYR A 219 2.90 7.65 11.37
N THR A 220 2.92 6.44 11.88
CA THR A 220 2.32 6.07 13.15
C THR A 220 3.14 4.99 13.84
N ASP A 221 3.02 4.89 15.17
CA ASP A 221 3.47 3.77 15.99
C ASP A 221 2.44 2.63 16.07
N GLU A 222 1.23 2.85 15.53
CA GLU A 222 0.12 1.89 15.50
C GLU A 222 -0.02 1.25 14.10
N GLN A 223 -1.27 0.97 13.70
CA GLN A 223 -1.63 0.35 12.43
C GLN A 223 -2.08 1.37 11.39
N VAL A 224 -1.79 1.07 10.11
CA VAL A 224 -2.38 1.75 8.95
C VAL A 224 -3.23 0.76 8.14
N ILE A 225 -4.47 1.13 7.84
CA ILE A 225 -5.38 0.40 6.96
C ILE A 225 -5.64 1.26 5.72
N ILE A 226 -5.49 0.67 4.53
CA ILE A 226 -5.64 1.37 3.25
C ILE A 226 -6.63 0.63 2.37
N GLU A 227 -7.70 1.32 1.99
CA GLU A 227 -8.76 0.81 1.13
C GLU A 227 -8.95 1.73 -0.07
N SER A 228 -8.79 1.20 -1.28
CA SER A 228 -9.09 1.94 -2.52
C SER A 228 -8.42 3.32 -2.59
N SER A 229 -7.20 3.43 -2.08
CA SER A 229 -6.51 4.71 -1.84
C SER A 229 -5.16 4.75 -2.55
N THR A 230 -4.66 5.96 -2.78
CA THR A 230 -3.40 6.20 -3.52
C THR A 230 -2.41 6.96 -2.66
N ILE A 231 -1.15 6.50 -2.60
CA ILE A 231 -0.02 7.24 -2.05
C ILE A 231 1.07 7.33 -3.11
N ASN A 232 1.34 8.54 -3.60
CA ASN A 232 2.25 8.72 -4.74
C ASN A 232 3.26 9.84 -4.57
N GLY A 233 4.52 9.57 -4.94
CA GLY A 233 5.56 10.59 -4.99
C GLY A 233 5.99 11.09 -3.61
N CYS A 234 5.80 10.29 -2.56
CA CYS A 234 6.17 10.68 -1.20
C CYS A 234 7.60 10.23 -0.88
N SER A 235 8.27 10.95 0.02
CA SER A 235 9.65 10.64 0.37
C SER A 235 9.96 10.80 1.85
N ALA A 236 10.79 9.89 2.37
CA ALA A 236 11.33 9.92 3.73
C ALA A 236 12.86 9.84 3.69
N ASP A 237 13.57 10.58 4.55
CA ASP A 237 15.04 10.46 4.59
C ASP A 237 15.48 9.10 5.16
N ASN A 238 14.70 8.45 6.04
CA ASN A 238 15.07 7.20 6.71
C ASN A 238 14.32 5.97 6.19
N ASN A 239 13.10 5.71 6.68
CA ASN A 239 12.34 4.50 6.39
C ASN A 239 10.93 4.81 5.90
N GLY A 240 10.43 4.01 4.96
CA GLY A 240 9.04 4.06 4.54
C GLY A 240 8.74 5.33 3.75
N GLY A 241 9.18 5.40 2.50
CA GLY A 241 9.00 6.60 1.66
C GLY A 241 7.54 7.02 1.52
N ALA A 242 6.62 6.06 1.61
CA ALA A 242 5.19 6.32 1.81
C ALA A 242 4.82 6.21 3.29
N ILE A 243 4.99 5.03 3.90
CA ILE A 243 4.36 4.68 5.17
C ILE A 243 5.40 4.09 6.13
N TYR A 244 5.35 4.56 7.37
CA TYR A 244 5.96 3.89 8.52
C TYR A 244 4.87 3.60 9.56
N ALA A 245 4.72 2.32 9.91
CA ALA A 245 3.74 1.86 10.90
C ALA A 245 4.18 0.52 11.52
N ASN A 246 3.58 0.11 12.64
CA ASN A 246 3.85 -1.21 13.19
C ASN A 246 3.20 -2.32 12.35
N LEU A 247 1.94 -2.11 11.94
CA LEU A 247 1.14 -3.03 11.13
C LEU A 247 0.54 -2.29 9.94
N ILE A 248 0.61 -2.89 8.75
CA ILE A 248 0.00 -2.33 7.53
C ILE A 248 -0.90 -3.36 6.86
N GLU A 249 -2.13 -2.96 6.59
CA GLU A 249 -3.12 -3.72 5.81
C GLU A 249 -3.56 -2.88 4.62
N MET A 250 -3.49 -3.44 3.42
CA MET A 250 -3.84 -2.74 2.19
C MET A 250 -4.73 -3.61 1.29
N THR A 251 -5.79 -3.00 0.79
CA THR A 251 -6.72 -3.60 -0.18
C THR A 251 -7.02 -2.60 -1.29
N ASN A 252 -6.85 -3.02 -2.55
CA ASN A 252 -7.12 -2.17 -3.72
C ASN A 252 -6.34 -0.83 -3.68
N ALA A 253 -5.13 -0.84 -3.14
CA ALA A 253 -4.31 0.35 -2.98
C ALA A 253 -3.34 0.54 -4.15
N ASN A 254 -2.95 1.79 -4.40
CA ASN A 254 -1.86 2.13 -5.32
C ASN A 254 -0.76 2.92 -4.60
N ILE A 255 0.41 2.32 -4.45
CA ILE A 255 1.56 2.91 -3.75
C ILE A 255 2.71 3.07 -4.75
N SER A 256 2.93 4.28 -5.24
CA SER A 256 3.81 4.49 -6.39
C SER A 256 4.80 5.64 -6.27
N ASN A 257 5.96 5.51 -6.91
CA ASN A 257 6.97 6.57 -6.98
C ASN A 257 7.43 7.08 -5.60
N ASN A 258 7.40 6.23 -4.57
CA ASN A 258 7.83 6.64 -3.23
C ASN A 258 9.31 6.34 -3.01
N GLN A 259 9.98 7.14 -2.18
CA GLN A 259 11.42 7.04 -1.99
C GLN A 259 11.87 7.13 -0.53
N ALA A 260 12.79 6.25 -0.11
CA ALA A 260 13.48 6.38 1.17
C ALA A 260 14.92 5.83 1.16
N SER A 261 15.67 6.04 2.25
CA SER A 261 16.97 5.37 2.40
C SER A 261 16.81 3.85 2.51
N TYR A 262 15.84 3.40 3.30
CA TYR A 262 15.44 2.00 3.44
C TYR A 262 13.94 1.90 3.25
N SER A 263 13.44 0.77 2.75
CA SER A 263 11.99 0.56 2.59
C SER A 263 11.36 1.67 1.74
N GLY A 264 11.62 1.64 0.43
CA GLY A 264 11.29 2.73 -0.48
C GLY A 264 9.81 3.14 -0.46
N ALA A 265 8.91 2.21 -0.18
CA ALA A 265 7.51 2.49 0.08
C ALA A 265 7.14 2.33 1.56
N ILE A 266 7.38 1.15 2.13
CA ILE A 266 6.69 0.69 3.34
C ILE A 266 7.70 0.16 4.36
N ALA A 267 7.65 0.69 5.57
CA ALA A 267 8.34 0.13 6.73
C ALA A 267 7.33 -0.31 7.78
N SER A 268 7.30 -1.62 8.08
CA SER A 268 6.48 -2.18 9.17
C SER A 268 6.98 -3.55 9.64
N ASN A 269 6.45 -4.01 10.78
CA ASN A 269 6.77 -5.32 11.33
C ASN A 269 5.84 -6.43 10.80
N ILE A 270 4.62 -6.06 10.44
CA ILE A 270 3.59 -6.94 9.89
C ILE A 270 2.97 -6.25 8.68
N THR A 271 2.98 -6.89 7.51
CA THR A 271 2.39 -6.36 6.28
C THR A 271 1.47 -7.37 5.62
N THR A 272 0.26 -6.92 5.27
CA THR A 272 -0.69 -7.67 4.42
C THR A 272 -1.13 -6.82 3.24
N ILE A 273 -1.00 -7.37 2.03
CA ILE A 273 -1.29 -6.69 0.77
C ILE A 273 -2.26 -7.54 -0.04
N TYR A 274 -3.40 -6.98 -0.44
CA TYR A 274 -4.39 -7.65 -1.26
C TYR A 274 -4.81 -6.77 -2.45
N GLN A 275 -4.84 -7.35 -3.65
CA GLN A 275 -5.31 -6.67 -4.88
C GLN A 275 -4.71 -5.27 -5.09
N SER A 276 -3.44 -5.08 -4.75
CA SER A 276 -2.82 -3.76 -4.73
C SER A 276 -1.66 -3.66 -5.73
N TYR A 277 -1.35 -2.43 -6.11
CA TYR A 277 -0.28 -2.09 -7.04
C TYR A 277 0.80 -1.31 -6.29
N LEU A 278 2.03 -1.81 -6.35
CA LEU A 278 3.18 -1.17 -5.74
C LEU A 278 4.26 -1.00 -6.80
N ASN A 279 4.39 0.21 -7.36
CA ASN A 279 5.20 0.42 -8.56
C ASN A 279 6.13 1.62 -8.49
N TYR A 280 7.32 1.46 -9.07
CA TYR A 280 8.35 2.49 -9.17
C TYR A 280 8.77 3.06 -7.80
N ASN A 281 8.65 2.27 -6.73
CA ASN A 281 9.17 2.66 -5.42
C ASN A 281 10.69 2.41 -5.38
N ASN A 282 11.41 3.31 -4.71
CA ASN A 282 12.86 3.34 -4.72
C ASN A 282 13.43 3.41 -3.31
N ALA A 283 14.34 2.50 -2.96
CA ALA A 283 15.16 2.63 -1.77
C ALA A 283 16.61 2.92 -2.13
N PHE A 284 17.32 3.68 -1.29
CA PHE A 284 18.76 3.82 -1.48
C PHE A 284 19.49 2.51 -1.15
N TRP A 285 19.17 1.87 -0.03
CA TRP A 285 19.92 0.73 0.49
C TRP A 285 19.21 -0.60 0.31
N ASN A 286 18.00 -0.79 0.84
CA ASN A 286 17.37 -2.11 0.80
C ASN A 286 15.86 -2.00 0.68
N GLY A 287 15.27 -2.93 -0.07
CA GLY A 287 13.82 -3.07 -0.19
C GLY A 287 13.19 -1.90 -0.94
N GLY A 288 13.16 -1.94 -2.27
CA GLY A 288 12.54 -0.88 -3.07
C GLY A 288 11.07 -0.65 -2.68
N VAL A 289 10.39 -1.70 -2.22
CA VAL A 289 9.10 -1.59 -1.53
C VAL A 289 9.30 -1.67 -0.02
N ILE A 290 9.86 -2.77 0.49
CA ILE A 290 9.96 -3.05 1.92
C ILE A 290 11.28 -3.75 2.29
N ALA A 291 11.92 -3.27 3.35
CA ALA A 291 13.01 -3.95 4.03
C ALA A 291 12.56 -4.42 5.41
N MET A 292 12.61 -5.74 5.61
CA MET A 292 12.23 -6.43 6.83
C MET A 292 13.47 -6.70 7.68
N GLY A 293 13.65 -5.89 8.72
CA GLY A 293 14.72 -6.02 9.72
C GLY A 293 14.30 -6.85 10.93
N ASP A 294 15.09 -6.80 12.00
CA ASP A 294 15.01 -7.70 13.16
C ASP A 294 13.63 -7.77 13.86
N SER A 295 12.82 -6.72 13.77
CA SER A 295 11.47 -6.68 14.37
C SER A 295 10.35 -7.16 13.45
N ALA A 296 10.63 -7.39 12.17
CA ALA A 296 9.66 -7.90 11.22
C ALA A 296 9.37 -9.38 11.48
N THR A 297 8.10 -9.76 11.38
CA THR A 297 7.64 -11.12 11.70
C THR A 297 6.75 -11.72 10.62
N TYR A 298 6.05 -10.90 9.83
CA TYR A 298 5.07 -11.40 8.85
C TYR A 298 4.96 -10.50 7.61
N PHE A 299 4.95 -11.14 6.44
CA PHE A 299 4.62 -10.50 5.17
C PHE A 299 3.71 -11.42 4.34
N SER A 300 2.57 -10.89 3.90
CA SER A 300 1.70 -11.55 2.94
C SER A 300 1.29 -10.60 1.83
N ALA A 301 1.39 -11.08 0.59
CA ALA A 301 0.81 -10.44 -0.58
C ALA A 301 -0.05 -11.44 -1.37
N GLU A 302 -1.21 -10.99 -1.83
CA GLU A 302 -2.10 -11.79 -2.66
C GLU A 302 -2.71 -10.95 -3.79
N LEU A 303 -2.79 -11.53 -4.99
CA LEU A 303 -3.39 -10.90 -6.19
C LEU A 303 -2.83 -9.49 -6.48
N SER A 304 -1.56 -9.26 -6.15
CA SER A 304 -0.95 -7.94 -6.17
C SER A 304 0.19 -7.85 -7.19
N ALA A 305 0.48 -6.63 -7.65
CA ALA A 305 1.50 -6.37 -8.66
C ALA A 305 2.62 -5.46 -8.12
N PHE A 306 3.87 -5.84 -8.38
CA PHE A 306 5.08 -5.16 -7.98
C PHE A 306 5.91 -4.85 -9.23
N GLU A 307 5.82 -3.62 -9.73
CA GLU A 307 6.42 -3.24 -11.00
C GLU A 307 7.48 -2.14 -10.86
N GLY A 308 8.66 -2.34 -11.46
CA GLY A 308 9.63 -1.27 -11.63
C GLY A 308 10.22 -0.76 -10.31
N ASN A 309 10.05 -1.49 -9.21
CA ASN A 309 10.62 -1.11 -7.93
C ASN A 309 12.12 -1.36 -7.96
N SER A 310 12.87 -0.47 -7.32
CA SER A 310 14.32 -0.47 -7.43
C SER A 310 15.04 -0.10 -6.16
N VAL A 311 16.31 -0.45 -6.11
CA VAL A 311 17.26 0.08 -5.14
C VAL A 311 18.47 0.69 -5.84
N SER A 312 19.30 1.45 -5.12
CA SER A 312 20.55 1.96 -5.70
C SER A 312 21.51 0.82 -6.12
N ILE A 313 22.57 1.18 -6.86
CA ILE A 313 23.58 0.23 -7.36
C ILE A 313 24.26 -0.62 -6.27
N SER A 314 24.21 -0.20 -5.01
CA SER A 314 24.76 -0.94 -3.87
C SER A 314 23.71 -1.70 -3.06
N GLY A 315 22.42 -1.51 -3.37
CA GLY A 315 21.32 -1.98 -2.54
C GLY A 315 20.77 -3.35 -2.90
N ASN A 316 20.01 -3.97 -2.00
CA ASN A 316 19.48 -5.32 -2.18
C ASN A 316 17.95 -5.39 -2.10
N GLY A 317 17.35 -6.35 -2.82
CA GLY A 317 15.91 -6.57 -2.80
C GLY A 317 15.15 -5.44 -3.50
N GLY A 318 14.96 -5.56 -4.82
CA GLY A 318 14.31 -4.49 -5.61
C GLY A 318 12.85 -4.29 -5.20
N VAL A 319 12.22 -5.33 -4.65
CA VAL A 319 10.93 -5.24 -3.96
C VAL A 319 11.12 -5.47 -2.47
N VAL A 320 11.65 -6.65 -2.10
CA VAL A 320 11.70 -7.12 -0.72
C VAL A 320 13.13 -7.42 -0.30
N TYR A 321 13.54 -6.87 0.84
CA TYR A 321 14.72 -7.31 1.59
C TYR A 321 14.29 -8.03 2.87
N ILE A 322 14.88 -9.20 3.15
CA ILE A 322 14.63 -10.02 4.33
C ILE A 322 15.94 -10.21 5.09
N GLY A 323 16.08 -9.50 6.21
CA GLY A 323 17.23 -9.62 7.12
C GLY A 323 16.96 -10.48 8.36
N SER A 324 15.71 -10.86 8.58
CA SER A 324 15.23 -11.51 9.81
C SER A 324 14.33 -12.72 9.51
N SER A 325 13.95 -13.44 10.56
CA SER A 325 13.03 -14.57 10.50
C SER A 325 11.60 -14.07 10.31
N VAL A 326 11.07 -14.27 9.10
CA VAL A 326 9.75 -13.74 8.70
C VAL A 326 8.93 -14.87 8.08
N GLU A 327 7.65 -14.96 8.45
CA GLU A 327 6.70 -15.75 7.68
C GLU A 327 6.38 -14.99 6.38
N PHE A 328 6.79 -15.55 5.24
CA PHE A 328 6.66 -14.88 3.94
C PHE A 328 5.72 -15.63 3.00
N SER A 329 4.73 -14.91 2.49
CA SER A 329 3.82 -15.37 1.44
C SER A 329 3.61 -14.29 0.38
N ALA A 330 3.70 -14.67 -0.89
CA ALA A 330 3.31 -13.85 -2.02
C ALA A 330 2.63 -14.75 -3.05
N THR A 331 1.30 -14.81 -3.02
CA THR A 331 0.50 -15.74 -3.84
C THR A 331 -0.25 -15.03 -4.95
N SER A 332 -0.32 -15.64 -6.13
CA SER A 332 -0.99 -15.04 -7.30
C SER A 332 -0.52 -13.61 -7.61
N CYS A 333 0.74 -13.30 -7.30
CA CYS A 333 1.32 -11.97 -7.46
C CYS A 333 2.12 -11.87 -8.77
N THR A 334 2.34 -10.64 -9.23
CA THR A 334 3.17 -10.36 -10.39
C THR A 334 4.33 -9.47 -10.01
N PHE A 335 5.56 -9.90 -10.31
CA PHE A 335 6.79 -9.15 -10.06
C PHE A 335 7.48 -8.85 -11.38
N SER A 336 7.54 -7.58 -11.75
CA SER A 336 8.04 -7.19 -13.06
C SER A 336 8.99 -6.01 -13.08
N SER A 337 10.03 -6.11 -13.90
CA SER A 337 10.95 -5.00 -14.14
C SER A 337 11.60 -4.42 -12.88
N ASN A 338 11.69 -5.21 -11.80
CA ASN A 338 12.30 -4.77 -10.55
C ASN A 338 13.82 -4.93 -10.61
N VAL A 339 14.55 -4.01 -9.98
CA VAL A 339 16.01 -3.89 -10.13
C VAL A 339 16.72 -3.72 -8.79
N ALA A 340 17.76 -4.53 -8.54
CA ALA A 340 18.61 -4.40 -7.36
C ALA A 340 20.06 -4.79 -7.62
N ARG A 341 20.99 -4.55 -6.70
CA ARG A 341 22.31 -5.17 -6.82
C ARG A 341 22.19 -6.68 -6.64
N ASN A 342 21.49 -7.13 -5.61
CA ASN A 342 21.25 -8.55 -5.40
C ASN A 342 19.77 -8.79 -5.13
N GLY A 343 19.22 -9.86 -5.71
CA GLY A 343 17.80 -10.16 -5.59
C GLY A 343 16.94 -9.07 -6.25
N GLY A 344 16.89 -9.05 -7.59
CA GLY A 344 16.15 -8.02 -8.34
C GLY A 344 14.70 -7.84 -7.87
N VAL A 345 14.10 -8.90 -7.32
CA VAL A 345 12.84 -8.84 -6.56
C VAL A 345 13.08 -9.03 -5.08
N ILE A 346 13.60 -10.20 -4.68
CA ILE A 346 13.71 -10.62 -3.28
C ILE A 346 15.17 -10.88 -2.92
N PHE A 347 15.64 -10.29 -1.83
CA PHE A 347 16.91 -10.64 -1.21
C PHE A 347 16.67 -11.13 0.21
N ALA A 348 17.18 -12.32 0.55
CA ALA A 348 17.05 -12.90 1.89
C ALA A 348 18.40 -13.34 2.45
N THR A 349 18.71 -12.94 3.69
CA THR A 349 19.94 -13.35 4.41
C THR A 349 19.67 -13.51 5.90
N THR A 350 18.87 -14.50 6.29
CA THR A 350 18.71 -14.87 7.70
C THR A 350 19.97 -15.61 8.18
N GLN A 351 20.53 -15.19 9.32
CA GLN A 351 21.68 -15.87 9.94
C GLN A 351 21.22 -17.16 10.62
N GLY A 352 21.06 -18.24 9.85
CA GLY A 352 20.82 -19.58 10.38
C GLY A 352 19.37 -19.94 10.74
N GLU A 353 18.39 -19.06 10.51
CA GLU A 353 16.97 -19.36 10.72
C GLU A 353 16.25 -19.78 9.43
N PHE A 354 15.27 -20.69 9.57
CA PHE A 354 14.47 -21.19 8.45
C PHE A 354 13.40 -20.18 8.04
N THR A 355 13.45 -19.69 6.81
CA THR A 355 12.38 -18.87 6.22
C THR A 355 11.65 -19.72 5.18
N ASN A 356 10.37 -20.02 5.38
CA ASN A 356 9.55 -20.60 4.33
C ASN A 356 8.95 -19.48 3.48
N MET A 357 9.12 -19.61 2.16
CA MET A 357 8.66 -18.65 1.17
C MET A 357 7.59 -19.29 0.30
N ASN A 358 6.33 -18.90 0.49
CA ASN A 358 5.25 -19.33 -0.38
C ASN A 358 5.09 -18.35 -1.55
N LEU A 359 5.38 -18.79 -2.77
CA LEU A 359 5.27 -18.03 -4.02
C LEU A 359 4.21 -18.62 -4.97
N THR A 360 3.25 -19.38 -4.43
CA THR A 360 2.26 -20.13 -5.24
C THR A 360 1.54 -19.23 -6.23
N ALA A 361 1.47 -19.67 -7.50
CA ALA A 361 0.83 -18.96 -8.61
C ALA A 361 1.38 -17.54 -8.90
N SER A 362 2.52 -17.17 -8.34
CA SER A 362 3.16 -15.88 -8.63
C SER A 362 4.05 -15.93 -9.86
N SER A 363 4.14 -14.81 -10.59
CA SER A 363 4.94 -14.69 -11.81
C SER A 363 6.03 -13.64 -11.68
N PHE A 364 7.19 -13.92 -12.27
CA PHE A 364 8.38 -13.07 -12.25
C PHE A 364 8.85 -12.85 -13.68
N TYR A 365 8.84 -11.60 -14.18
CA TYR A 365 9.29 -11.32 -15.55
C TYR A 365 10.09 -10.02 -15.64
N SER A 366 11.10 -10.00 -16.52
CA SER A 366 11.92 -8.79 -16.77
C SER A 366 12.64 -8.20 -15.55
N ASN A 367 12.74 -8.91 -14.42
CA ASN A 367 13.50 -8.44 -13.26
C ASN A 367 15.00 -8.57 -13.54
N SER A 368 15.79 -7.66 -12.99
CA SER A 368 17.22 -7.58 -13.29
C SER A 368 18.05 -7.16 -12.09
N ILE A 369 19.36 -7.32 -12.23
CA ILE A 369 20.34 -6.80 -11.29
C ILE A 369 21.15 -5.64 -11.89
N TRP A 370 21.71 -4.80 -11.02
CA TRP A 370 22.78 -3.88 -11.38
C TRP A 370 24.06 -4.65 -11.71
N GLU A 371 24.93 -4.03 -12.52
CA GLU A 371 26.22 -4.60 -12.93
C GLU A 371 26.97 -5.17 -11.71
N SER A 372 27.44 -6.43 -11.79
CA SER A 372 28.12 -7.22 -10.73
C SER A 372 27.25 -7.84 -9.62
N GLY A 373 25.93 -7.76 -9.74
CA GLY A 373 24.98 -8.40 -8.85
C GLY A 373 24.84 -9.92 -8.96
N VAL A 374 23.99 -10.51 -8.12
CA VAL A 374 23.54 -11.91 -8.20
C VAL A 374 22.06 -12.07 -7.83
N GLY A 375 21.37 -13.03 -8.45
CA GLY A 375 19.95 -13.30 -8.20
C GLY A 375 19.04 -12.32 -8.93
N ASP A 376 18.78 -12.56 -10.23
CA ASP A 376 17.97 -11.67 -11.07
C ASP A 376 16.56 -11.46 -10.51
N CYS A 377 15.99 -12.52 -9.93
CA CYS A 377 14.72 -12.44 -9.22
C CYS A 377 14.94 -12.58 -7.73
N ILE A 378 15.57 -13.68 -7.29
CA ILE A 378 15.68 -14.01 -5.87
C ILE A 378 17.13 -14.35 -5.53
N TYR A 379 17.62 -13.71 -4.47
CA TYR A 379 18.88 -14.05 -3.83
C TYR A 379 18.62 -14.57 -2.42
N ILE A 380 19.19 -15.74 -2.10
CA ILE A 380 19.17 -16.33 -0.77
C ILE A 380 20.61 -16.57 -0.32
N GLY A 381 20.97 -15.95 0.80
CA GLY A 381 22.27 -16.11 1.46
C GLY A 381 22.39 -17.42 2.25
N SER A 382 23.16 -17.39 3.33
CA SER A 382 23.42 -18.51 4.27
C SER A 382 22.20 -18.85 5.14
N SER A 383 21.06 -19.08 4.49
CA SER A 383 19.75 -19.27 5.09
C SER A 383 19.20 -20.61 4.65
N HIS A 384 18.51 -21.31 5.55
CA HIS A 384 17.75 -22.47 5.17
C HIS A 384 16.38 -21.98 4.67
N ILE A 385 16.07 -22.14 3.39
CA ILE A 385 14.82 -21.62 2.83
C ILE A 385 14.10 -22.70 2.03
N GLY A 386 12.83 -22.94 2.37
CA GLY A 386 11.90 -23.69 1.54
C GLY A 386 11.13 -22.73 0.63
N ILE A 387 11.23 -22.89 -0.69
CA ILE A 387 10.41 -22.13 -1.66
C ILE A 387 9.32 -23.04 -2.20
N ILE A 388 8.08 -22.56 -2.20
CA ILE A 388 6.94 -23.25 -2.80
C ILE A 388 6.38 -22.40 -3.96
N GLY A 389 6.47 -22.91 -5.18
CA GLY A 389 5.85 -22.31 -6.37
C GLY A 389 6.61 -21.13 -7.00
N GLY A 390 5.94 -20.44 -7.91
CA GLY A 390 6.46 -19.34 -8.72
C GLY A 390 6.74 -19.75 -10.18
N ILE A 391 6.49 -18.84 -11.12
CA ILE A 391 6.81 -18.98 -12.54
C ILE A 391 7.79 -17.86 -12.92
N TYR A 392 8.95 -18.22 -13.48
CA TYR A 392 10.04 -17.28 -13.76
C TYR A 392 10.31 -17.19 -15.26
N TYR A 393 10.24 -15.97 -15.80
CA TYR A 393 10.51 -15.66 -17.20
C TYR A 393 11.82 -14.88 -17.32
N THR A 394 12.76 -15.39 -18.12
CA THR A 394 14.00 -14.67 -18.44
C THR A 394 13.85 -13.93 -19.76
N ASN A 395 14.30 -12.68 -19.78
CA ASN A 395 14.55 -11.98 -21.05
C ASN A 395 16.02 -12.24 -21.34
N GLY A 396 16.35 -12.96 -22.41
CA GLY A 396 17.70 -13.42 -22.77
C GLY A 396 18.81 -12.37 -22.97
N MET A 397 18.71 -11.19 -22.36
CA MET A 397 19.72 -10.12 -22.30
C MET A 397 20.61 -10.21 -21.05
N HIS A 398 21.06 -11.41 -20.68
CA HIS A 398 22.14 -11.54 -19.67
C HIS A 398 23.47 -11.20 -20.35
N HIS A 399 23.86 -9.93 -20.28
CA HIS A 399 25.18 -9.50 -20.70
C HIS A 399 26.23 -9.90 -19.64
N THR A 400 27.13 -10.81 -20.01
CA THR A 400 28.57 -10.90 -19.67
C THR A 400 29.15 -12.04 -18.80
N HIS A 401 28.43 -13.07 -18.33
CA HIS A 401 29.10 -14.22 -17.69
C HIS A 401 28.64 -15.58 -18.27
N PRO A 402 29.58 -16.53 -18.55
CA PRO A 402 29.36 -17.68 -19.45
C PRO A 402 28.51 -18.83 -18.86
N PHE A 403 27.74 -18.59 -17.79
CA PHE A 403 26.92 -19.59 -17.12
C PHE A 403 25.46 -19.11 -17.02
N GLY A 404 24.80 -18.93 -18.16
CA GLY A 404 23.37 -18.63 -18.23
C GLY A 404 22.53 -19.87 -17.92
N GLY A 405 21.92 -19.91 -16.74
CA GLY A 405 21.02 -20.98 -16.28
C GLY A 405 20.31 -20.59 -14.99
N LEU A 406 19.33 -21.41 -14.56
CA LEU A 406 18.47 -21.26 -13.36
C LEU A 406 19.22 -20.80 -12.07
N VAL A 407 20.52 -21.09 -11.98
CA VAL A 407 21.46 -20.68 -10.92
C VAL A 407 21.58 -19.14 -10.76
N TYR A 408 21.32 -18.35 -11.80
CA TYR A 408 21.30 -16.88 -11.72
C TYR A 408 19.92 -16.31 -11.36
N LEU A 409 18.84 -17.03 -11.69
CA LEU A 409 17.48 -16.66 -11.26
C LEU A 409 17.33 -16.84 -9.75
N LEU A 410 17.93 -17.91 -9.24
CA LEU A 410 17.89 -18.36 -7.86
C LEU A 410 19.31 -18.72 -7.41
N ARG A 411 19.92 -17.87 -6.59
CA ARG A 411 21.12 -18.27 -5.85
C ARG A 411 20.69 -18.75 -4.47
N LEU A 412 20.90 -20.04 -4.19
CA LEU A 412 20.57 -20.67 -2.91
C LEU A 412 21.85 -20.89 -2.09
N GLY A 413 21.79 -20.64 -0.79
CA GLY A 413 22.77 -21.15 0.18
C GLY A 413 22.68 -22.67 0.33
N PRO A 414 23.35 -23.30 1.32
CA PRO A 414 23.18 -24.73 1.58
C PRO A 414 21.69 -25.04 1.85
N VAL A 415 21.07 -25.82 0.96
CA VAL A 415 19.66 -26.22 1.03
C VAL A 415 19.56 -27.62 1.65
N ASP A 416 18.95 -27.74 2.83
CA ASP A 416 18.45 -29.03 3.33
C ASP A 416 17.01 -29.22 2.84
N TYR A 417 16.82 -30.22 1.98
CA TYR A 417 15.53 -30.54 1.37
C TYR A 417 14.61 -31.24 2.38
N THR A 418 13.42 -30.70 2.61
CA THR A 418 12.35 -31.37 3.37
C THR A 418 11.34 -32.00 2.41
N ILE A 419 10.88 -33.22 2.71
CA ILE A 419 10.17 -34.16 1.81
C ILE A 419 8.69 -33.76 1.56
N ASP A 420 8.22 -32.62 2.05
CA ASP A 420 6.80 -32.23 1.99
C ASP A 420 6.41 -31.52 0.68
N CYS A 421 6.61 -32.19 -0.47
CA CYS A 421 5.92 -31.84 -1.71
C CYS A 421 4.53 -32.49 -1.75
N PRO A 422 3.41 -31.73 -1.80
CA PRO A 422 2.08 -32.32 -1.92
C PRO A 422 1.94 -33.12 -3.23
N ILE A 423 1.52 -34.38 -3.06
CA ILE A 423 1.57 -35.51 -4.01
C ILE A 423 0.69 -35.32 -5.28
N THR A 424 0.04 -34.17 -5.48
CA THR A 424 -0.99 -34.00 -6.52
C THR A 424 -0.49 -33.47 -7.87
N ASN A 425 0.79 -33.13 -8.04
CA ASN A 425 1.37 -32.77 -9.35
C ASN A 425 2.76 -33.42 -9.54
N PRO A 426 2.90 -34.50 -10.33
CA PRO A 426 4.17 -35.20 -10.48
C PRO A 426 5.16 -34.45 -11.39
N LEU A 427 6.43 -34.46 -10.94
CA LEU A 427 7.61 -33.81 -11.52
C LEU A 427 7.96 -34.35 -12.93
N VAL A 428 8.44 -33.48 -13.83
CA VAL A 428 9.15 -33.91 -15.04
C VAL A 428 10.49 -33.17 -15.17
N ILE A 429 11.56 -33.97 -15.21
CA ILE A 429 12.98 -33.59 -15.22
C ILE A 429 13.49 -33.64 -16.66
N ASN A 430 14.36 -32.70 -17.06
CA ASN A 430 15.34 -33.00 -18.11
C ASN A 430 16.74 -32.59 -17.63
N ASN A 431 17.60 -33.58 -17.47
CA ASN A 431 18.82 -33.49 -16.66
C ASN A 431 20.04 -33.09 -17.48
N ALA A 432 20.93 -32.34 -16.81
CA ALA A 432 22.35 -32.70 -16.85
C ALA A 432 23.05 -32.51 -15.50
N ASN A 433 22.60 -31.64 -14.58
CA ASN A 433 23.38 -31.28 -13.38
C ASN A 433 22.66 -31.34 -12.01
N GLY A 434 21.50 -32.00 -11.88
CA GLY A 434 21.05 -32.51 -10.57
C GLY A 434 20.74 -31.49 -9.45
N GLU A 435 19.95 -30.46 -9.72
CA GLU A 435 19.38 -29.57 -8.68
C GLU A 435 17.85 -29.46 -8.85
N TYR A 436 17.09 -29.54 -7.74
CA TYR A 436 15.62 -29.66 -7.73
C TYR A 436 14.93 -28.34 -7.36
N LEU A 437 13.97 -27.89 -8.17
CA LEU A 437 13.10 -26.74 -7.86
C LEU A 437 11.66 -26.98 -8.36
N CYS A 438 10.68 -26.51 -7.58
CA CYS A 438 9.24 -26.65 -7.82
C CYS A 438 8.73 -25.58 -8.80
N GLY A 439 8.21 -25.97 -9.96
CA GLY A 439 7.52 -25.06 -10.90
C GLY A 439 7.19 -25.72 -12.24
N ASP A 440 6.03 -25.40 -12.79
CA ASP A 440 5.52 -25.93 -14.07
C ASP A 440 6.19 -25.23 -15.26
N PHE A 441 6.54 -25.98 -16.31
CA PHE A 441 7.20 -25.44 -17.50
C PHE A 441 6.28 -25.59 -18.71
N ALA A 442 5.84 -24.47 -19.28
CA ALA A 442 5.26 -24.46 -20.62
C ALA A 442 6.40 -24.47 -21.65
N SER A 443 6.95 -25.64 -21.98
CA SER A 443 7.85 -25.80 -23.12
C SER A 443 7.05 -26.08 -24.38
N SER A 444 6.89 -25.06 -25.23
CA SER A 444 6.86 -25.31 -26.67
C SER A 444 8.29 -25.64 -27.13
N TRP A 445 8.39 -26.45 -28.17
CA TRP A 445 9.56 -26.84 -28.98
C TRP A 445 10.03 -28.29 -28.84
N SER A 446 9.74 -29.00 -29.92
CA SER A 446 10.03 -30.37 -30.27
C SER A 446 11.48 -30.58 -30.74
N SER A 447 12.06 -31.67 -30.24
CA SER A 447 12.97 -32.63 -30.90
C SER A 447 14.29 -32.18 -31.57
N SER A 448 15.32 -32.91 -31.12
CA SER A 448 16.41 -33.56 -31.88
C SER A 448 17.73 -32.81 -32.07
N SER A 449 18.73 -33.41 -31.42
CA SER A 449 20.18 -33.32 -31.60
C SER A 449 20.65 -33.49 -33.05
N TYR A 450 21.52 -32.62 -33.54
CA TYR A 450 22.67 -32.97 -34.38
C TYR A 450 23.75 -31.86 -34.33
N TYR A 451 25.00 -32.29 -34.23
CA TYR A 451 26.23 -31.51 -34.41
C TYR A 451 26.37 -31.02 -35.85
N TRP A 452 26.62 -29.71 -36.09
CA TRP A 452 27.70 -29.18 -36.96
C TRP A 452 27.75 -27.64 -37.00
N SER A 453 28.93 -27.15 -37.39
CA SER A 453 29.45 -25.78 -37.34
C SER A 453 28.96 -24.81 -38.44
N SER A 454 29.01 -23.51 -38.10
CA SER A 454 29.26 -22.32 -38.95
C SER A 454 28.63 -22.22 -40.34
N ASP A 455 27.66 -21.33 -40.53
CA ASP A 455 27.84 -19.96 -41.08
C ASP A 455 26.50 -19.33 -41.51
N SER A 456 26.42 -18.00 -41.34
CA SER A 456 25.53 -16.99 -41.94
C SER A 456 24.24 -17.40 -42.68
N SER A 457 23.09 -16.85 -42.28
CA SER A 457 22.33 -15.85 -43.06
C SER A 457 20.97 -15.52 -42.45
N SER A 458 20.52 -14.30 -42.74
CA SER A 458 19.27 -13.64 -42.42
C SER A 458 17.98 -14.44 -42.67
N GLY A 459 16.99 -14.29 -41.79
CA GLY A 459 15.60 -14.63 -42.06
C GLY A 459 14.68 -14.23 -40.90
N ASP A 460 13.76 -13.30 -41.15
CA ASP A 460 12.69 -12.86 -40.25
C ASP A 460 11.75 -14.01 -39.85
N ASP A 461 11.57 -14.24 -38.55
CA ASP A 461 10.44 -14.99 -37.99
C ASP A 461 9.84 -14.23 -36.81
N ARG A 462 9.15 -13.12 -37.10
CA ARG A 462 8.41 -12.32 -36.10
C ARG A 462 6.89 -12.37 -36.28
N HIS A 463 6.28 -13.52 -36.57
CA HIS A 463 4.80 -13.58 -36.66
C HIS A 463 4.11 -14.81 -36.02
N GLY A 464 4.84 -15.83 -35.53
CA GLY A 464 4.22 -17.01 -34.93
C GLY A 464 3.73 -16.85 -33.48
N SER A 465 4.41 -16.04 -32.67
CA SER A 465 4.18 -15.97 -31.20
C SER A 465 2.95 -15.14 -30.81
N MET A 466 2.63 -14.07 -31.56
CA MET A 466 1.51 -13.19 -31.22
C MET A 466 0.14 -13.85 -31.50
N VAL A 467 0.06 -14.76 -32.48
CA VAL A 467 -1.20 -15.44 -32.83
C VAL A 467 -1.57 -16.49 -31.78
N ALA A 468 -0.59 -17.20 -31.20
CA ALA A 468 -0.84 -18.18 -30.14
C ALA A 468 -1.33 -17.51 -28.83
N GLY A 469 -0.73 -16.37 -28.45
CA GLY A 469 -1.16 -15.59 -27.29
C GLY A 469 -2.55 -14.96 -27.46
N LEU A 470 -2.90 -14.52 -28.68
CA LEU A 470 -4.23 -14.00 -28.99
C LEU A 470 -5.29 -15.10 -28.96
N ILE A 471 -5.00 -16.29 -29.52
CA ILE A 471 -5.92 -17.43 -29.49
C ILE A 471 -6.15 -17.91 -28.06
N PHE A 472 -5.10 -17.97 -27.22
CA PHE A 472 -5.24 -18.34 -25.81
C PHE A 472 -6.11 -17.33 -25.04
N SER A 473 -5.89 -16.02 -25.23
CA SER A 473 -6.69 -14.96 -24.61
C SER A 473 -8.16 -15.01 -25.04
N ILE A 474 -8.44 -15.32 -26.31
CA ILE A 474 -9.79 -15.50 -26.83
C ILE A 474 -10.46 -16.73 -26.22
N VAL A 475 -9.76 -17.86 -26.09
CA VAL A 475 -10.31 -19.08 -25.50
C VAL A 475 -10.62 -18.87 -24.01
N VAL A 476 -9.73 -18.23 -23.25
CA VAL A 476 -9.97 -17.89 -21.83
C VAL A 476 -11.15 -16.91 -21.71
N GLY A 477 -11.24 -15.91 -22.59
CA GLY A 477 -12.37 -14.98 -22.63
C GLY A 477 -13.72 -15.65 -22.93
N VAL A 478 -13.74 -16.62 -23.86
CA VAL A 478 -14.95 -17.39 -24.21
C VAL A 478 -15.36 -18.32 -23.07
N PHE A 479 -14.42 -18.94 -22.36
CA PHE A 479 -14.72 -19.76 -21.18
C PHE A 479 -15.22 -18.92 -20.00
N ALA A 480 -14.64 -17.74 -19.76
CA ALA A 480 -15.12 -16.81 -18.74
C ALA A 480 -16.53 -16.30 -19.05
N LEU A 481 -16.83 -15.99 -20.31
CA LEU A 481 -18.19 -15.63 -20.74
C LEU A 481 -19.17 -16.81 -20.57
N ALA A 482 -18.78 -18.02 -20.97
CA ALA A 482 -19.62 -19.21 -20.83
C ALA A 482 -19.91 -19.54 -19.35
N PHE A 483 -18.96 -19.29 -18.45
CA PHE A 483 -19.15 -19.45 -17.01
C PHE A 483 -20.09 -18.37 -16.45
N PHE A 484 -19.93 -17.10 -16.86
CA PHE A 484 -20.80 -16.01 -16.44
C PHE A 484 -22.25 -16.21 -16.92
N PHE A 485 -22.47 -16.58 -18.18
CA PHE A 485 -23.80 -16.84 -18.74
C PHE A 485 -24.39 -18.19 -18.31
N GLY A 486 -23.54 -19.18 -18.00
CA GLY A 486 -23.96 -20.48 -17.46
C GLY A 486 -24.56 -20.39 -16.05
N ILE A 487 -24.11 -19.44 -15.25
CA ILE A 487 -24.67 -19.16 -13.91
C ILE A 487 -25.99 -18.38 -14.03
N THR A 488 -26.17 -17.54 -15.03
CA THR A 488 -27.42 -16.76 -15.20
C THR A 488 -28.61 -17.60 -15.68
N ILE A 489 -28.38 -18.74 -16.34
CA ILE A 489 -29.47 -19.55 -16.94
C ILE A 489 -30.09 -20.57 -15.95
N ARG A 490 -29.47 -20.84 -14.79
CA ARG A 490 -30.04 -21.76 -13.78
C ARG A 490 -30.93 -21.10 -12.71
N GLY A 491 -31.13 -19.78 -12.77
CA GLY A 491 -31.91 -19.02 -11.77
C GLY A 491 -33.38 -18.75 -12.09
N PHE A 492 -33.91 -19.12 -13.26
CA PHE A 492 -35.32 -18.90 -13.59
C PHE A 492 -36.01 -20.16 -14.11
N LYS A 493 -36.57 -20.93 -13.18
CA LYS A 493 -37.69 -21.84 -13.44
C LYS A 493 -38.59 -21.89 -12.20
N THR A 494 -39.65 -21.07 -12.24
CA THR A 494 -41.01 -21.24 -11.66
C THR A 494 -41.12 -21.98 -10.32
N ILE A 495 -41.67 -21.40 -9.24
CA ILE A 495 -43.05 -20.91 -9.05
C ILE A 495 -43.04 -19.78 -8.02
#